data_AF-A0A5B0W1K8-F1
#
_entry.id   AF-A0A5B0W1K8-F1
#
_cell.length_a   1.000
_cell.length_b   1.000
_cell.length_c   1.000
_cell.angle_alpha   90.00
_cell.angle_beta   90.00
_cell.angle_gamma   90.00
#
_symmetry.space_group_name_H-M   'P 1'
#
loop_
_entity.id
_entity.type
_entity.pdbx_description
1 polymer ?
#
loop_
_entity_poly.entity_id
_entity_poly.type
_entity_poly.pdbx_seq_one_letter_code
_entity_poly.pdbx_strand_id
1 'polypeptide(L)'
;MYYLRKEPEAKTLPEIRKTDGTVIPERSYMSDDRAVYKHSDFARFYRGGFTGLDGRYQGMKVYTCKTLKRILELRESTLRATNELFDVYDETGKVDVKEKNNE
;
A
#
# COMPACT_ATOMS: atom_id res chain seq x y z
N MET A 1 -0.01 -0.83 -16.78
CA MET A 1 -1.00 0.01 -16.04
C MET A 1 -0.41 0.38 -14.70
N TYR A 2 -0.83 1.49 -14.09
CA TYR A 2 -0.32 1.92 -12.79
C TYR A 2 -1.21 1.47 -11.63
N TYR A 3 -0.60 1.14 -10.49
CA TYR A 3 -1.27 0.82 -9.24
C TYR A 3 -0.45 1.32 -8.03
N LEU A 4 -1.06 1.31 -6.85
CA LEU A 4 -0.42 1.73 -5.61
C LEU A 4 -0.09 0.51 -4.74
N ARG A 5 1.16 0.43 -4.28
CA ARG A 5 1.67 -0.61 -3.38
C ARG A 5 2.57 -0.01 -2.32
N LYS A 6 2.60 -0.62 -1.16
CA LYS A 6 3.53 -0.33 -0.07
C LYS A 6 4.17 -1.63 0.36
N GLU A 7 5.48 -1.70 0.20
CA GLU A 7 6.25 -2.89 0.53
C GLU A 7 6.28 -3.13 2.04
N PRO A 8 6.50 -4.39 2.46
CA PRO A 8 6.78 -4.73 3.84
C PRO A 8 7.92 -3.91 4.43
N GLU A 9 7.70 -3.33 5.60
CA GLU A 9 8.70 -2.59 6.35
C GLU A 9 8.93 -3.26 7.70
N ALA A 10 10.19 -3.34 8.12
CA ALA A 10 10.53 -3.76 9.46
C ALA A 10 10.14 -2.66 10.44
N LYS A 11 9.31 -3.00 11.42
CA LYS A 11 8.83 -2.11 12.48
C LYS A 11 9.11 -2.72 13.84
N THR A 12 9.29 -1.85 14.81
CA THR A 12 9.40 -2.24 16.21
C THR A 12 8.09 -1.91 16.90
N LEU A 13 7.42 -2.93 17.44
CA LEU A 13 6.20 -2.73 18.22
C LEU A 13 6.59 -2.39 19.65
N PRO A 14 6.11 -1.26 20.21
CA PRO A 14 6.48 -0.84 21.55
C PRO A 14 5.99 -1.83 22.61
N GLU A 15 6.60 -1.77 23.79
CA GLU A 15 6.13 -2.49 24.97
C GLU A 15 4.67 -2.15 25.28
N ILE A 16 3.84 -3.18 25.51
CA ILE A 16 2.45 -3.02 25.90
C ILE A 16 2.29 -3.49 27.35
N ARG A 17 1.85 -2.58 28.21
CA ARG A 17 1.50 -2.87 29.61
C ARG A 17 0.00 -3.06 29.73
N LYS A 18 -0.43 -4.25 30.12
CA LYS A 18 -1.83 -4.55 30.36
C LYS A 18 -2.24 -4.19 31.79
N THR A 19 -3.54 -3.99 31.99
CA THR A 19 -4.15 -3.72 33.30
C THR A 19 -4.08 -4.90 34.27
N ASP A 20 -3.85 -6.12 33.76
CA ASP A 20 -3.66 -7.35 34.55
C ASP A 20 -2.22 -7.54 35.07
N GLY A 21 -1.32 -6.57 34.82
CA GLY A 21 0.09 -6.64 35.20
C GLY A 21 0.97 -7.39 34.20
N THR A 22 0.42 -7.95 33.12
CA THR A 22 1.20 -8.60 32.07
C THR A 22 1.90 -7.55 31.20
N VAL A 23 3.21 -7.72 31.00
CA VAL A 23 4.02 -6.89 30.11
C VAL A 23 4.36 -7.67 28.86
N ILE A 24 3.95 -7.15 27.70
CA ILE A 24 4.40 -7.66 26.40
C ILE A 24 5.62 -6.83 26.01
N PRO A 25 6.82 -7.42 25.92
CA PRO A 25 8.04 -6.69 25.61
C PRO A 25 8.02 -6.15 24.19
N GLU A 26 8.87 -5.16 23.95
CA GLU A 26 9.18 -4.68 22.62
C GLU A 26 9.63 -5.84 21.71
N ARG A 27 9.14 -5.87 20.47
CA ARG A 27 9.46 -6.94 19.52
C ARG A 27 9.51 -6.43 18.09
N SER A 28 10.34 -7.08 17.28
CA SER A 28 10.38 -6.86 15.84
C SER A 28 9.12 -7.42 15.17
N TYR A 29 8.61 -6.69 14.20
CA TYR A 29 7.44 -7.03 13.41
C TYR A 29 7.67 -6.61 11.97
N MET A 30 7.43 -7.50 11.02
CA MET A 30 7.41 -7.14 9.60
C MET A 30 5.99 -6.75 9.23
N SER A 31 5.79 -5.55 8.67
CA SER A 31 4.46 -5.18 8.19
C SER A 31 4.09 -5.96 6.93
N ASP A 32 2.80 -6.19 6.74
CA ASP A 32 2.32 -6.86 5.53
C ASP A 32 2.54 -6.00 4.28
N ASP A 33 2.66 -6.68 3.13
CA ASP A 33 2.62 -6.08 1.81
C ASP A 33 1.20 -5.59 1.51
N ARG A 34 1.06 -4.32 1.15
CA ARG A 34 -0.25 -3.67 1.01
C ARG A 34 -0.39 -3.02 -0.35
N ALA A 35 -1.60 -3.08 -0.90
CA ALA A 35 -1.96 -2.38 -2.13
C ALA A 35 -3.35 -1.76 -2.00
N VAL A 36 -3.65 -0.79 -2.86
CA VAL A 36 -5.01 -0.22 -2.92
C VAL A 36 -5.90 -1.17 -3.73
N TYR A 37 -6.74 -1.91 -3.01
CA TYR A 37 -7.67 -2.86 -3.60
C TYR A 37 -8.94 -2.20 -4.11
N LYS A 38 -9.53 -2.80 -5.13
CA LYS A 38 -10.81 -2.36 -5.66
C LYS A 38 -11.95 -2.97 -4.85
N HIS A 39 -12.94 -2.15 -4.49
CA HIS A 39 -14.19 -2.66 -3.94
C HIS A 39 -14.88 -3.63 -4.92
N SER A 40 -15.46 -4.71 -4.41
CA SER A 40 -16.09 -5.79 -5.20
C SER A 40 -17.13 -5.27 -6.20
N ASP A 41 -17.91 -4.27 -5.77
CA ASP A 41 -19.09 -3.79 -6.49
C ASP A 41 -18.79 -2.80 -7.62
N PHE A 42 -17.54 -2.31 -7.70
CA PHE A 42 -17.16 -1.43 -8.79
C PHE A 42 -16.82 -2.27 -10.03
N ALA A 43 -17.67 -2.19 -11.07
CA ALA A 43 -17.51 -3.03 -12.26
C ALA A 43 -16.38 -2.57 -13.21
N ARG A 44 -16.03 -1.26 -13.26
CA ARG A 44 -15.56 -0.68 -14.53
C ARG A 44 -14.06 -0.39 -14.73
N PHE A 45 -13.19 -0.47 -13.72
CA PHE A 45 -11.76 -0.15 -13.93
C PHE A 45 -10.84 -1.38 -13.91
N TYR A 46 -9.87 -1.32 -14.82
CA TYR A 46 -9.00 -2.37 -15.33
C TYR A 46 -8.44 -3.29 -14.23
N ARG A 47 -8.51 -4.60 -14.49
CA ARG A 47 -8.16 -5.66 -13.53
C ARG A 47 -6.74 -6.12 -13.81
N GLY A 48 -5.78 -5.63 -13.03
CA GLY A 48 -4.53 -6.37 -12.77
C GLY A 48 -4.76 -7.25 -11.54
N GLY A 49 -4.31 -8.51 -11.58
CA GLY A 49 -4.20 -9.31 -10.37
C GLY A 49 -3.03 -8.79 -9.53
N PHE A 50 -3.21 -8.70 -8.21
CA PHE A 50 -2.11 -8.40 -7.32
C PHE A 50 -1.13 -9.57 -7.30
N THR A 51 0.10 -9.33 -7.77
CA THR A 51 1.25 -10.24 -7.68
C THR A 51 2.25 -9.66 -6.69
N GLY A 52 1.87 -9.65 -5.40
CA GLY A 52 2.79 -9.37 -4.30
C GLY A 52 3.79 -10.51 -4.10
N LEU A 53 4.85 -10.23 -3.34
CA LEU A 53 6.00 -11.13 -3.17
C LEU A 53 5.64 -12.44 -2.46
N ASP A 54 4.69 -12.43 -1.53
CA ASP A 54 4.06 -13.60 -0.92
C ASP A 54 2.89 -13.12 -0.02
N GLY A 55 1.72 -13.75 -0.07
CA GLY A 55 0.71 -13.51 0.98
C GLY A 55 -0.79 -13.68 0.67
N ARG A 56 -1.57 -13.49 1.73
CA ARG A 56 -3.03 -13.66 1.90
C ARG A 56 -3.91 -12.99 0.84
N TYR A 57 -3.38 -11.99 0.12
CA TYR A 57 -4.12 -11.16 -0.83
C TYR A 57 -3.74 -11.43 -2.30
N GLN A 58 -2.93 -12.47 -2.56
CA GLN A 58 -2.59 -12.90 -3.91
C GLN A 58 -3.85 -13.22 -4.71
N GLY A 59 -3.94 -12.69 -5.94
CA GLY A 59 -5.12 -12.85 -6.80
C GLY A 59 -6.27 -11.86 -6.53
N MET A 60 -6.21 -11.03 -5.48
CA MET A 60 -7.13 -9.90 -5.34
C MET A 60 -6.89 -8.86 -6.43
N LYS A 61 -7.96 -8.18 -6.83
CA LYS A 61 -7.89 -7.15 -7.87
C LYS A 61 -7.49 -5.82 -7.24
N VAL A 62 -6.34 -5.31 -7.66
CA VAL A 62 -5.91 -3.96 -7.29
C VAL A 62 -6.64 -2.93 -8.14
N TYR A 63 -6.79 -1.75 -7.57
CA TYR A 63 -7.17 -0.58 -8.33
C TYR A 63 -6.02 -0.24 -9.28
N THR A 64 -6.29 -0.30 -10.59
CA THR A 64 -5.31 0.10 -11.62
C THR A 64 -5.87 1.20 -12.50
N CYS A 65 -5.00 2.04 -13.02
CA CYS A 65 -5.36 3.04 -14.03
C CYS A 65 -4.29 3.16 -15.12
N LYS A 66 -4.67 3.70 -16.28
CA LYS A 66 -3.77 3.80 -17.44
C LYS A 66 -2.79 4.96 -17.37
N THR A 67 -3.12 6.01 -16.59
CA THR A 67 -2.39 7.29 -16.64
C THR A 67 -1.70 7.59 -15.31
N LEU A 68 -0.48 8.08 -15.39
CA LEU A 68 0.31 8.48 -14.22
C LEU A 68 -0.40 9.61 -13.43
N LYS A 69 -0.98 10.58 -14.11
CA LYS A 69 -1.75 11.66 -13.47
C LYS A 69 -2.84 11.12 -12.54
N ARG A 70 -3.60 10.12 -13.00
CA ARG A 70 -4.72 9.58 -12.22
C ARG A 70 -4.27 8.75 -11.03
N ILE A 71 -3.17 7.99 -11.15
CA ILE A 71 -2.65 7.23 -10.00
C ILE A 71 -2.07 8.17 -8.95
N LEU A 72 -1.48 9.30 -9.35
CA LEU A 72 -0.96 10.31 -8.43
C LEU A 72 -2.09 11.02 -7.68
N GLU A 73 -3.18 11.38 -8.36
CA GLU A 73 -4.39 11.89 -7.70
C GLU A 73 -4.93 10.90 -6.65
N LEU A 74 -4.96 9.60 -6.98
CA LEU A 74 -5.36 8.56 -6.04
C LEU A 74 -4.36 8.44 -4.87
N ARG A 75 -3.06 8.56 -5.14
CA ARG A 75 -2.00 8.51 -4.13
C ARG A 75 -2.18 9.62 -3.12
N GLU A 76 -2.41 10.85 -3.57
CA GLU A 76 -2.69 12.00 -2.69
C GLU A 76 -3.99 11.83 -1.91
N SER A 77 -5.04 11.31 -2.52
CA SER A 77 -6.29 11.04 -1.82
C SER A 77 -6.12 9.95 -0.76
N THR A 78 -5.34 8.92 -1.06
CA THR A 78 -5.03 7.81 -0.15
C THR A 78 -4.17 8.30 1.01
N LEU A 79 -3.15 9.11 0.72
CA LEU A 79 -2.30 9.75 1.73
C LEU A 79 -3.14 10.63 2.67
N ARG A 80 -4.07 11.44 2.14
CA ARG A 80 -4.96 12.26 2.98
C ARG A 80 -5.88 11.42 3.87
N ALA A 81 -6.37 10.28 3.38
CA ALA A 81 -7.31 9.45 4.12
C ALA A 81 -6.64 8.54 5.16
N THR A 82 -5.43 8.04 4.87
CA THR A 82 -4.74 7.02 5.68
C THR A 82 -3.50 7.54 6.39
N ASN A 83 -3.03 8.73 6.02
CA ASN A 83 -1.73 9.29 6.37
C ASN A 83 -0.54 8.41 5.96
N GLU A 84 -0.73 7.53 4.98
CA GLU A 84 0.31 6.65 4.46
C GLU A 84 0.61 6.95 2.99
N LEU A 85 1.91 7.11 2.69
CA LEU A 85 2.38 7.23 1.32
C LEU A 85 2.57 5.83 0.71
N PHE A 86 1.91 5.61 -0.43
CA PHE A 86 2.06 4.42 -1.26
C PHE A 86 2.90 4.75 -2.48
N ASP A 87 3.74 3.80 -2.88
CA ASP A 87 4.54 3.89 -4.09
C ASP A 87 3.70 3.55 -5.33
N VAL A 88 4.08 4.14 -6.46
CA VAL A 88 3.46 3.86 -7.76
C VAL A 88 4.22 2.72 -8.42
N TYR A 89 3.49 1.71 -8.86
CA TYR A 89 4.02 0.58 -9.60
C TYR A 89 3.36 0.46 -10.96
N ASP A 90 4.09 -0.07 -11.93
CA ASP A 90 3.56 -0.54 -13.21
C ASP A 90 3.93 -2.00 -13.49
N GLU A 91 3.79 -2.45 -14.73
CA GLU A 91 4.10 -3.83 -15.14
C GLU A 91 5.61 -4.16 -15.09
N THR A 92 6.47 -3.15 -15.07
CA THR A 92 7.93 -3.28 -15.03
C THR A 92 8.51 -3.11 -13.63
N GLY A 93 7.76 -2.53 -12.69
CA GLY A 93 8.15 -2.40 -11.29
C GLY A 93 7.77 -1.05 -10.69
N LYS A 94 8.52 -0.63 -9.68
CA LYS A 94 8.34 0.67 -9.03
C LYS A 94 8.69 1.79 -10.01
N VAL A 95 7.74 2.72 -10.18
CA VAL A 95 7.90 3.88 -11.05
C VAL A 95 8.53 5.00 -10.23
N ASP A 96 9.70 5.46 -10.66
CA ASP A 96 10.37 6.59 -10.03
C ASP A 96 9.66 7.90 -10.42
N VAL A 97 8.69 8.29 -9.60
CA VAL A 97 7.99 9.56 -9.76
C VAL A 97 8.83 10.62 -9.06
N LYS A 98 9.74 11.26 -9.81
CA LYS A 98 10.38 12.50 -9.34
C LYS A 98 9.28 13.49 -9.03
N GLU A 99 9.02 13.70 -7.74
CA GLU A 99 8.22 14.82 -7.30
C GLU A 99 8.96 16.06 -7.78
N LYS A 100 8.40 16.76 -8.78
CA LYS A 100 8.80 18.13 -9.03
C LYS A 100 8.38 18.89 -7.79
N ASN A 101 9.29 18.99 -6.83
CA ASN A 101 9.26 20.04 -5.82
C ASN A 101 9.21 21.34 -6.61
N ASN A 102 8.03 21.92 -6.73
CA ASN A 102 7.90 23.32 -7.06
C ASN A 102 8.36 24.06 -5.81
N GLU A 103 9.64 24.43 -5.79
CA GLU A 103 10.15 25.58 -5.05
C GLU A 103 9.39 26.86 -5.42
#